data_AF-A0A2V1N9G7-F1
#
_entry.id   AF-A0A2V1N9G7-F1
#
_cell.length_a   1.000
_cell.length_b   1.000
_cell.length_c   1.000
_cell.angle_alpha   90.00
_cell.angle_beta   90.00
_cell.angle_gamma   90.00
#
_symmetry.space_group_name_H-M   'P 1'
#
loop_
_entity.id
_entity.type
_entity.pdbx_description
1 polymer ?
#
loop_
_entity_poly.entity_id
_entity_poly.type
_entity_poly.pdbx_seq_one_letter_code
_entity_poly.pdbx_strand_id
1 'polypeptide(L)'
;MASPSRDGDLRRTFPALPVQGAPFARTWWGEAWVAALEGGALDAARLLRGRGYAEGGRVDAITVTPGSVLAYVQGSRPRPYRVQVRLRTWEADDWERFLGAAVERPGQLAALLDKEVPPALAAECGVPLLPVAGELEPQCSCPDRGHPCKHAAALCYQTARLLDADPFVLLLLRGRGERDLLDTLARRSAAHAARAARNGETEDLPGVRAAEAVARRGQLPLLPAPLPVPPHPEQPPAYPSVPDGPDAFALDQLATDAAARAHALLATGEDPVGELTLWQDAVRLAAARPGSGLTAATRALYSSLAAATGRTPGDLARAVAAWRQGGLDGLAVLEDPWDPPAGRFDRARPLLLATGRPAFRPWRNHLTHPAGHVQLRYGQDGLWYAYESEPGDEDWWPRGAPAYDPVDALSTANPQGEE
;
A
#
# COMPACT_ATOMS: atom_id res chain seq x y z
N MET A 1 -25.02 -12.00 4.57
CA MET A 1 -25.40 -10.93 5.49
C MET A 1 -24.53 -11.03 6.74
N ALA A 2 -23.45 -10.25 6.80
CA ALA A 2 -22.60 -10.18 7.98
C ALA A 2 -23.39 -9.52 9.11
N SER A 3 -23.46 -10.17 10.27
CA SER A 3 -24.01 -9.53 11.47
C SER A 3 -23.09 -8.36 11.84
N PRO A 4 -23.62 -7.16 12.16
CA PRO A 4 -22.80 -6.05 12.63
C PRO A 4 -22.03 -6.50 13.88
N SER A 5 -20.71 -6.31 13.87
CA SER A 5 -19.84 -6.66 14.99
C SER A 5 -20.32 -5.93 16.25
N ARG A 6 -20.89 -6.66 17.21
CA ARG A 6 -21.18 -6.16 18.57
C ARG A 6 -19.91 -6.03 19.41
N ASP A 7 -18.78 -5.78 18.77
CA ASP A 7 -17.51 -5.58 19.44
C ASP A 7 -17.39 -4.09 19.79
N GLY A 8 -17.01 -3.85 21.04
CA GLY A 8 -16.83 -2.53 21.63
C GLY A 8 -15.58 -2.55 22.49
N ASP A 9 -15.20 -1.42 23.10
CA ASP A 9 -13.93 -1.35 23.83
C ASP A 9 -13.81 -2.39 24.97
N LEU A 10 -14.95 -2.75 25.58
CA LEU A 10 -15.04 -3.76 26.66
C LEU A 10 -15.47 -5.16 26.17
N ARG A 11 -15.51 -5.41 24.87
CA ARG A 11 -15.88 -6.72 24.31
C ARG A 11 -15.19 -6.97 22.97
N ARG A 12 -14.34 -8.01 22.94
CA ARG A 12 -13.64 -8.46 21.72
C ARG A 12 -14.03 -9.90 21.41
N THR A 13 -14.42 -10.19 20.17
CA THR A 13 -14.75 -11.54 19.72
C THR A 13 -13.73 -12.02 18.69
N PHE A 14 -13.00 -13.08 19.01
CA PHE A 14 -12.02 -13.72 18.14
C PHE A 14 -12.68 -14.89 17.41
N PRO A 15 -12.44 -15.07 16.10
CA PRO A 15 -12.90 -16.27 15.40
C PRO A 15 -12.26 -17.52 16.00
N ALA A 16 -12.83 -18.69 15.68
CA ALA A 16 -12.22 -19.96 16.06
C ALA A 16 -10.77 -20.02 15.54
N LEU A 17 -9.83 -20.36 16.43
CA LEU A 17 -8.41 -20.42 16.10
C LEU A 17 -8.11 -21.64 15.21
N PRO A 18 -7.12 -21.55 14.31
CA PRO A 18 -6.76 -22.65 13.44
C PRO A 18 -6.27 -23.87 14.23
N VAL A 19 -6.48 -25.05 13.65
CA VAL A 19 -5.95 -26.33 14.13
C VAL A 19 -4.42 -26.25 14.11
N GLN A 20 -3.81 -26.26 15.29
CA GLN A 20 -2.37 -26.16 15.44
C GLN A 20 -1.97 -26.90 16.73
N GLY A 21 -0.90 -27.70 16.66
CA GLY A 21 -0.34 -28.41 17.81
C GLY A 21 0.47 -27.51 18.75
N ALA A 22 1.08 -28.09 19.78
CA ALA A 22 2.03 -27.38 20.65
C ALA A 22 3.12 -26.59 19.88
N PRO A 23 3.68 -25.51 20.48
CA PRO A 23 3.35 -24.99 21.81
C PRO A 23 2.08 -24.11 21.82
N PHE A 24 1.44 -23.99 22.98
CA PHE A 24 0.27 -23.11 23.19
C PHE A 24 0.63 -21.69 23.60
N ALA A 25 1.88 -21.49 24.04
CA ALA A 25 2.47 -20.22 24.38
C ALA A 25 3.91 -20.17 23.87
N ARG A 26 4.35 -19.01 23.41
CA ARG A 26 5.73 -18.71 22.97
C ARG A 26 6.31 -17.53 23.72
N THR A 27 5.45 -16.73 24.34
CA THR A 27 5.82 -15.55 25.11
C THR A 27 5.83 -15.89 26.59
N TRP A 28 6.66 -15.21 27.38
CA TRP A 28 6.75 -15.49 28.82
C TRP A 28 5.41 -15.24 29.54
N TRP A 29 4.57 -14.32 29.03
CA TRP A 29 3.25 -14.04 29.58
C TRP A 29 2.20 -15.10 29.17
N GLY A 30 2.26 -15.61 27.94
CA GLY A 30 1.47 -16.77 27.54
C GLY A 30 1.86 -18.01 28.35
N GLU A 31 3.15 -18.22 28.60
CA GLU A 31 3.67 -19.33 29.41
C GLU A 31 3.20 -19.22 30.87
N ALA A 32 3.23 -18.01 31.44
CA ALA A 32 2.70 -17.76 32.78
C ALA A 32 1.20 -18.07 32.89
N TRP A 33 0.40 -17.72 31.87
CA TRP A 33 -1.03 -18.09 31.82
C TRP A 33 -1.23 -19.62 31.79
N VAL A 34 -0.45 -20.33 30.96
CA VAL A 34 -0.47 -21.80 30.92
C VAL A 34 -0.04 -22.39 32.26
N ALA A 35 1.00 -21.85 32.89
CA ALA A 35 1.46 -22.28 34.20
C ALA A 35 0.39 -22.06 35.29
N ALA A 36 -0.37 -20.96 35.25
CA ALA A 36 -1.49 -20.72 36.16
C ALA A 36 -2.63 -21.74 35.99
N LEU A 37 -2.95 -22.10 34.73
CA LEU A 37 -3.90 -23.17 34.43
C LEU A 37 -3.43 -24.51 34.99
N GLU A 38 -2.19 -24.88 34.70
CA GLU A 38 -1.65 -26.21 35.01
C GLU A 38 -1.37 -26.38 36.50
N GLY A 39 -0.85 -25.34 37.16
CA GLY A 39 -0.63 -25.33 38.60
C GLY A 39 -1.94 -25.33 39.41
N GLY A 40 -3.05 -24.84 38.84
CA GLY A 40 -4.38 -24.90 39.44
C GLY A 40 -5.13 -26.22 39.21
N ALA A 41 -4.61 -27.12 38.36
CA ALA A 41 -5.29 -28.35 37.99
C ALA A 41 -4.89 -29.52 38.90
N LEU A 42 -5.90 -30.27 39.36
CA LEU A 42 -5.69 -31.44 40.22
C LEU A 42 -5.46 -32.75 39.45
N ASP A 43 -5.67 -32.76 38.12
CA ASP A 43 -5.65 -33.97 37.30
C ASP A 43 -4.96 -33.71 35.95
N ALA A 44 -3.74 -34.23 35.81
CA ALA A 44 -2.94 -34.11 34.60
C ALA A 44 -3.60 -34.80 33.38
N ALA A 45 -4.36 -35.88 33.58
CA ALA A 45 -5.05 -36.56 32.49
C ALA A 45 -6.20 -35.70 31.92
N ARG A 46 -6.85 -34.88 32.75
CA ARG A 46 -7.82 -33.87 32.28
C ARG A 46 -7.15 -32.79 31.44
N LEU A 47 -5.97 -32.31 31.86
CA LEU A 47 -5.19 -31.33 31.10
C LEU A 47 -4.77 -31.88 29.73
N LEU A 48 -4.26 -33.11 29.68
CA LEU A 48 -3.89 -33.76 28.41
C LEU A 48 -5.07 -33.88 27.45
N ARG A 49 -6.26 -34.26 27.93
CA ARG A 49 -7.47 -34.26 27.10
C ARG A 49 -7.88 -32.86 26.65
N GLY A 50 -7.71 -31.85 27.52
CA GLY A 50 -7.95 -30.45 27.18
C GLY A 50 -7.03 -29.94 26.08
N ARG A 51 -5.73 -30.29 26.14
CA ARG A 51 -4.76 -30.00 25.08
C ARG A 51 -5.23 -30.57 23.74
N GLY A 52 -5.58 -31.85 23.69
CA GLY A 52 -6.08 -32.48 22.46
C GLY A 52 -7.36 -31.83 21.90
N TYR A 53 -8.23 -31.28 22.76
CA TYR A 53 -9.41 -30.53 22.31
C TYR A 53 -9.05 -29.15 21.72
N ALA A 54 -8.08 -28.46 22.32
CA ALA A 54 -7.57 -27.21 21.78
C ALA A 54 -6.87 -27.42 20.43
N GLU A 55 -5.98 -28.41 20.33
CA GLU A 55 -5.26 -28.73 19.08
C GLU A 55 -6.23 -29.14 17.98
N GLY A 56 -7.23 -29.95 18.30
CA GLY A 56 -8.23 -30.43 17.35
C GLY A 56 -9.29 -29.41 16.92
N GLY A 57 -9.10 -28.11 17.19
CA GLY A 57 -9.99 -27.03 16.72
C GLY A 57 -11.42 -27.11 17.29
N ARG A 58 -11.59 -27.65 18.51
CA ARG A 58 -12.93 -27.85 19.11
C ARG A 58 -13.46 -26.64 19.86
N VAL A 59 -12.71 -25.54 19.90
CA VAL A 59 -13.11 -24.29 20.54
C VAL A 59 -13.58 -23.34 19.45
N ASP A 60 -14.84 -22.94 19.52
CA ASP A 60 -15.44 -21.97 18.60
C ASP A 60 -14.93 -20.55 18.91
N ALA A 61 -15.53 -19.52 18.31
CA ALA A 61 -15.22 -18.12 18.55
C ALA A 61 -15.14 -17.79 20.06
N ILE A 62 -14.07 -17.09 20.43
CA ILE A 62 -13.75 -16.73 21.82
C ILE A 62 -14.15 -15.28 22.04
N THR A 63 -15.05 -15.03 22.98
CA THR A 63 -15.40 -13.67 23.42
C THR A 63 -14.66 -13.34 24.70
N VAL A 64 -13.98 -12.20 24.72
CA VAL A 64 -13.30 -11.65 25.89
C VAL A 64 -14.00 -10.36 26.34
N THR A 65 -14.28 -10.29 27.63
CA THR A 65 -14.82 -9.11 28.34
C THR A 65 -14.08 -8.94 29.67
N PRO A 66 -14.19 -7.79 30.36
CA PRO A 66 -13.68 -7.63 31.72
C PRO A 66 -13.97 -8.84 32.62
N GLY A 67 -12.89 -9.44 33.12
CA GLY A 67 -12.89 -10.59 34.03
C GLY A 67 -13.41 -11.91 33.46
N SER A 68 -13.60 -12.05 32.14
CA SER A 68 -14.21 -13.26 31.57
C SER A 68 -13.79 -13.56 30.14
N VAL A 69 -13.37 -14.81 29.92
CA VAL A 69 -13.26 -15.43 28.59
C VAL A 69 -14.41 -16.42 28.40
N LEU A 70 -15.12 -16.35 27.29
CA LEU A 70 -16.27 -17.21 26.98
C LEU A 70 -16.10 -17.85 25.60
N ALA A 71 -16.35 -19.15 25.48
CA ALA A 71 -16.46 -19.83 24.20
C ALA A 71 -17.44 -21.01 24.27
N TYR A 72 -17.86 -21.48 23.10
CA TYR A 72 -18.52 -22.76 22.95
C TYR A 72 -17.49 -23.83 22.56
N VAL A 73 -17.50 -24.97 23.25
CA VAL A 73 -16.53 -26.04 23.02
C VAL A 73 -17.25 -27.32 22.60
N GLN A 74 -16.89 -27.84 21.43
CA GLN A 74 -17.49 -29.05 20.86
C GLN A 74 -17.07 -30.28 21.65
N GLY A 75 -18.06 -30.92 22.27
CA GLY A 75 -17.89 -32.10 23.11
C GLY A 75 -18.22 -33.40 22.39
N SER A 76 -18.62 -34.40 23.18
CA SER A 76 -19.23 -35.63 22.68
C SER A 76 -20.72 -35.48 22.33
N ARG A 77 -21.38 -34.42 22.82
CA ARG A 77 -22.79 -34.14 22.52
C ARG A 77 -22.92 -33.31 21.24
N PRO A 78 -24.03 -33.43 20.49
CA PRO A 78 -24.29 -32.59 19.30
C PRO A 78 -24.31 -31.10 19.61
N ARG A 79 -24.81 -30.71 20.80
CA ARG A 79 -24.80 -29.32 21.26
C ARG A 79 -23.48 -28.99 21.98
N PRO A 80 -22.71 -27.97 21.55
CA PRO A 80 -21.49 -27.53 22.21
C PRO A 80 -21.73 -27.11 23.68
N TYR A 81 -20.71 -27.29 24.52
CA TYR A 81 -20.75 -26.84 25.91
C TYR A 81 -20.40 -25.36 26.01
N ARG A 82 -21.14 -24.58 26.81
CA ARG A 82 -20.80 -23.19 27.12
C ARG A 82 -19.72 -23.21 28.19
N VAL A 83 -18.56 -22.64 27.86
CA VAL A 83 -17.39 -22.56 28.73
C VAL A 83 -17.09 -21.11 29.03
N GLN A 84 -16.84 -20.80 30.30
CA GLN A 84 -16.44 -19.49 30.78
C GLN A 84 -15.24 -19.68 31.70
N VAL A 85 -14.19 -18.87 31.54
CA VAL A 85 -13.07 -18.79 32.48
C VAL A 85 -13.08 -17.39 33.04
N ARG A 86 -13.21 -17.25 34.35
CA ARG A 86 -13.18 -15.96 35.02
C ARG A 86 -11.80 -15.68 35.60
N LEU A 87 -11.46 -14.40 35.61
CA LEU A 87 -10.26 -13.86 36.24
C LEU A 87 -10.67 -12.57 36.97
N ARG A 88 -10.09 -12.33 38.15
CA ARG A 88 -10.36 -11.10 38.90
C ARG A 88 -9.89 -9.88 38.10
N THR A 89 -10.77 -8.90 37.95
CA THR A 89 -10.43 -7.57 37.45
C THR A 89 -9.69 -6.77 38.50
N TRP A 90 -8.85 -5.85 38.04
CA TRP A 90 -8.13 -4.92 38.89
C TRP A 90 -9.04 -3.81 39.40
N GLU A 91 -8.73 -3.35 40.62
CA GLU A 91 -9.36 -2.17 41.21
C GLU A 91 -8.72 -0.89 40.65
N ALA A 92 -9.31 0.28 40.96
CA ALA A 92 -8.80 1.55 40.44
C ALA A 92 -7.33 1.77 40.84
N ASP A 93 -6.98 1.49 42.10
CA ASP A 93 -5.61 1.64 42.60
C ASP A 93 -4.60 0.72 41.91
N ASP A 94 -5.03 -0.49 41.55
CA ASP A 94 -4.18 -1.44 40.81
C ASP A 94 -3.87 -0.90 39.40
N TRP A 95 -4.90 -0.36 38.73
CA TRP A 95 -4.75 0.31 37.45
C TRP A 95 -3.85 1.54 37.54
N GLU A 96 -3.95 2.34 38.60
CA GLU A 96 -3.08 3.49 38.82
C GLU A 96 -1.61 3.09 38.91
N ARG A 97 -1.30 2.00 39.62
CA ARG A 97 0.07 1.48 39.75
C ARG A 97 0.61 0.95 38.42
N PHE A 98 -0.19 0.18 37.67
CA PHE A 98 0.19 -0.30 36.35
C PHE A 98 0.45 0.84 35.36
N LEU A 99 -0.48 1.80 35.28
CA LEU A 99 -0.35 2.96 34.40
C LEU A 99 0.85 3.83 34.78
N GLY A 100 1.12 3.99 36.08
CA GLY A 100 2.29 4.70 36.59
C GLY A 100 3.59 4.04 36.13
N ALA A 101 3.75 2.74 36.37
CA ALA A 101 4.94 2.00 35.95
C ALA A 101 5.14 2.03 34.42
N ALA A 102 4.05 1.88 33.65
CA ALA A 102 4.12 1.89 32.19
C ALA A 102 4.66 3.22 31.62
N VAL A 103 4.31 4.36 32.23
CA VAL A 103 4.77 5.68 31.75
C VAL A 103 6.07 6.15 32.39
N GLU A 104 6.53 5.50 33.46
CA GLU A 104 7.77 5.84 34.15
C GLU A 104 9.01 5.61 33.27
N ARG A 105 8.95 4.64 32.34
CA ARG A 105 10.02 4.37 31.39
C ARG A 105 9.50 4.33 29.96
N PRO A 106 9.95 5.23 29.05
CA PRO A 106 9.48 5.27 27.66
C PRO A 106 9.62 3.94 26.93
N GLY A 107 10.69 3.17 27.20
CA GLY A 107 10.91 1.87 26.58
C GLY A 107 9.87 0.81 26.98
N GLN A 108 9.32 0.89 28.20
CA GLN A 108 8.25 -0.04 28.63
C GLN A 108 6.93 0.28 27.94
N LEU A 109 6.59 1.56 27.80
CA LEU A 109 5.43 2.00 27.03
C LEU A 109 5.55 1.62 25.55
N ALA A 110 6.71 1.86 24.94
CA ALA A 110 6.96 1.53 23.54
C ALA A 110 6.78 0.03 23.28
N ALA A 111 7.39 -0.83 24.10
CA ALA A 111 7.22 -2.27 24.00
C ALA A 111 5.75 -2.71 24.18
N LEU A 112 4.99 -2.08 25.09
CA LEU A 112 3.57 -2.36 25.25
C LEU A 112 2.75 -1.99 24.00
N LEU A 113 3.07 -0.87 23.34
CA LEU A 113 2.46 -0.45 22.08
C LEU A 113 2.81 -1.41 20.93
N ASP A 114 4.00 -1.99 20.95
CA ASP A 114 4.44 -3.05 20.03
C ASP A 114 3.88 -4.44 20.39
N LYS A 115 2.91 -4.49 21.32
CA LYS A 115 2.23 -5.71 21.77
C LYS A 115 3.16 -6.71 22.48
N GLU A 116 4.16 -6.19 23.17
CA GLU A 116 5.01 -6.97 24.06
C GLU A 116 4.72 -6.63 25.53
N VAL A 117 4.91 -7.58 26.44
CA VAL A 117 4.87 -7.31 27.88
C VAL A 117 6.29 -7.33 28.42
N PRO A 118 6.91 -6.17 28.72
CA PRO A 118 8.24 -6.16 29.34
C PRO A 118 8.22 -6.87 30.70
N PRO A 119 9.13 -7.83 30.96
CA PRO A 119 9.25 -8.45 32.29
C PRO A 119 9.46 -7.41 33.40
N ALA A 120 10.19 -6.34 33.11
CA ALA A 120 10.40 -5.22 34.03
C ALA A 120 9.08 -4.52 34.41
N LEU A 121 8.20 -4.26 33.44
CA LEU A 121 6.89 -3.64 33.70
C LEU A 121 6.05 -4.50 34.64
N ALA A 122 6.01 -5.81 34.39
CA ALA A 122 5.28 -6.74 35.24
C ALA A 122 5.86 -6.85 36.67
N ALA A 123 7.17 -6.74 36.82
CA ALA A 123 7.84 -6.75 38.13
C ALA A 123 7.67 -5.43 38.91
N GLU A 124 7.67 -4.30 38.20
CA GLU A 124 7.70 -2.96 38.81
C GLU A 124 6.32 -2.36 39.06
N CYS A 125 5.28 -2.80 38.33
CA CYS A 125 3.92 -2.29 38.51
C CYS A 125 3.29 -2.61 39.87
N GLY A 126 3.90 -3.48 40.69
CA GLY A 126 3.44 -3.77 42.05
C GLY A 126 2.05 -4.43 42.13
N VAL A 127 1.54 -4.93 41.01
CA VAL A 127 0.27 -5.66 40.88
C VAL A 127 0.49 -6.92 40.04
N PRO A 128 -0.11 -8.07 40.40
CA PRO A 128 0.05 -9.29 39.63
C PRO A 128 -0.63 -9.14 38.27
N LEU A 129 0.14 -8.84 37.22
CA LEU A 129 -0.34 -8.71 35.84
C LEU A 129 -0.94 -10.03 35.35
N LEU A 130 -0.20 -11.12 35.55
CA LEU A 130 -0.58 -12.46 35.12
C LEU A 130 -1.23 -13.23 36.27
N PRO A 131 -2.15 -14.16 35.96
CA PRO A 131 -2.76 -14.99 36.99
C PRO A 131 -1.74 -15.93 37.62
N VAL A 132 -1.98 -16.32 38.87
CA VAL A 132 -1.28 -17.43 39.52
C VAL A 132 -2.16 -18.67 39.62
N ALA A 133 -1.57 -19.80 40.01
CA ALA A 133 -2.30 -21.06 40.19
C ALA A 133 -3.51 -20.86 41.13
N GLY A 134 -4.70 -21.24 40.64
CA GLY A 134 -5.96 -21.12 41.38
C GLY A 134 -6.75 -19.83 41.16
N GLU A 135 -6.20 -18.82 40.47
CA GLU A 135 -6.95 -17.58 40.15
C GLU A 135 -7.86 -17.72 38.93
N LEU A 136 -7.57 -18.68 38.04
CA LEU A 136 -8.44 -18.99 36.91
C LEU A 136 -9.64 -19.79 37.43
N GLU A 137 -10.84 -19.23 37.28
CA GLU A 137 -12.09 -19.84 37.73
C GLU A 137 -12.87 -20.42 36.54
N PRO A 138 -12.65 -21.69 36.17
CA PRO A 138 -13.33 -22.34 35.07
C PRO A 138 -14.78 -22.72 35.42
N GLN A 139 -15.70 -22.38 34.53
CA GLN A 139 -17.11 -22.74 34.58
C GLN A 139 -17.52 -23.37 33.26
N CYS A 140 -18.14 -24.55 33.30
CA CYS A 140 -18.52 -25.27 32.10
C CYS A 140 -19.89 -25.92 32.27
N SER A 141 -20.72 -25.87 31.23
CA SER A 141 -22.04 -26.52 31.24
C SER A 141 -21.98 -28.06 31.06
N CYS A 142 -20.80 -28.67 31.13
CA CYS A 142 -20.63 -30.11 31.02
C CYS A 142 -20.86 -30.81 32.37
N PRO A 143 -21.26 -32.09 32.38
CA PRO A 143 -21.50 -32.83 33.63
C PRO A 143 -20.21 -33.21 34.40
N ASP A 144 -19.02 -32.94 33.85
CA ASP A 144 -17.74 -33.20 34.51
C ASP A 144 -17.50 -32.18 35.63
N ARG A 145 -17.43 -32.66 36.88
CA ARG A 145 -17.13 -31.87 38.09
C ARG A 145 -15.63 -31.64 38.31
N GLY A 146 -14.81 -31.88 37.29
CA GLY A 146 -13.38 -31.58 37.33
C GLY A 146 -13.07 -30.10 37.30
N HIS A 147 -12.01 -29.69 37.99
CA HIS A 147 -11.53 -28.33 38.06
C HIS A 147 -10.07 -28.25 37.57
N PRO A 148 -9.81 -27.74 36.35
CA PRO A 148 -10.74 -27.54 35.25
C PRO A 148 -11.20 -28.86 34.60
N CYS A 149 -12.38 -28.86 33.96
CA CYS A 149 -12.75 -29.92 33.04
C CYS A 149 -11.97 -29.79 31.72
N LYS A 150 -11.95 -30.83 30.89
CA LYS A 150 -11.21 -30.80 29.60
C LYS A 150 -11.63 -29.64 28.67
N HIS A 151 -12.90 -29.22 28.70
CA HIS A 151 -13.39 -28.12 27.85
C HIS A 151 -12.89 -26.76 28.35
N ALA A 152 -12.84 -26.56 29.67
CA ALA A 152 -12.29 -25.36 30.26
C ALA A 152 -10.77 -25.28 30.07
N ALA A 153 -10.07 -26.39 30.24
CA ALA A 153 -8.65 -26.47 29.91
C ALA A 153 -8.39 -26.12 28.43
N ALA A 154 -9.21 -26.65 27.50
CA ALA A 154 -9.09 -26.33 26.07
C ALA A 154 -9.26 -24.83 25.79
N LEU A 155 -10.24 -24.17 26.44
CA LEU A 155 -10.40 -22.72 26.33
C LEU A 155 -9.19 -21.96 26.87
N CYS A 156 -8.67 -22.34 28.04
CA CYS A 156 -7.49 -21.69 28.60
C CYS A 156 -6.25 -21.82 27.70
N TYR A 157 -6.01 -22.99 27.09
CA TYR A 157 -4.90 -23.17 26.14
C TYR A 157 -5.07 -22.30 24.89
N GLN A 158 -6.28 -22.18 24.35
CA GLN A 158 -6.53 -21.28 23.21
C GLN A 158 -6.44 -19.80 23.61
N THR A 159 -6.80 -19.46 24.84
CA THR A 159 -6.61 -18.09 25.37
C THR A 159 -5.13 -17.75 25.44
N ALA A 160 -4.25 -18.68 25.82
CA ALA A 160 -2.80 -18.45 25.83
C ALA A 160 -2.28 -17.99 24.45
N ARG A 161 -2.80 -18.56 23.35
CA ARG A 161 -2.47 -18.13 21.98
C ARG A 161 -2.99 -16.74 21.63
N LEU A 162 -4.17 -16.37 22.14
CA LEU A 162 -4.68 -15.01 21.99
C LEU A 162 -3.78 -14.02 22.74
N LEU A 163 -3.34 -14.37 23.94
CA LEU A 163 -2.43 -13.55 24.74
C LEU A 163 -1.06 -13.39 24.08
N ASP A 164 -0.49 -14.46 23.51
CA ASP A 164 0.75 -14.41 22.73
C ASP A 164 0.67 -13.43 21.56
N ALA A 165 -0.47 -13.39 20.86
CA ALA A 165 -0.67 -12.54 19.70
C ALA A 165 -1.01 -11.09 20.08
N ASP A 166 -1.66 -10.89 21.23
CA ASP A 166 -2.13 -9.59 21.67
C ASP A 166 -2.28 -9.51 23.21
N PRO A 167 -1.32 -8.91 23.93
CA PRO A 167 -1.38 -8.79 25.38
C PRO A 167 -2.48 -7.83 25.87
N PHE A 168 -3.08 -6.99 25.01
CA PHE A 168 -4.22 -6.17 25.41
C PHE A 168 -5.46 -7.02 25.74
N VAL A 169 -5.49 -8.27 25.30
CA VAL A 169 -6.50 -9.25 25.76
C VAL A 169 -6.40 -9.50 27.27
N LEU A 170 -5.18 -9.52 27.83
CA LEU A 170 -4.97 -9.64 29.27
C LEU A 170 -5.45 -8.38 30.00
N LEU A 171 -5.15 -7.20 29.46
CA LEU A 171 -5.55 -5.92 30.06
C LEU A 171 -7.07 -5.72 30.01
N LEU A 172 -7.72 -6.20 28.94
CA LEU A 172 -9.17 -6.31 28.86
C LEU A 172 -9.71 -7.25 29.94
N LEU A 173 -9.09 -8.42 30.14
CA LEU A 173 -9.48 -9.32 31.24
C LEU A 173 -9.29 -8.68 32.62
N ARG A 174 -8.25 -7.85 32.80
CA ARG A 174 -8.04 -7.07 34.02
C ARG A 174 -8.99 -5.88 34.15
N GLY A 175 -9.76 -5.54 33.11
CA GLY A 175 -10.93 -4.69 33.20
C GLY A 175 -10.91 -3.40 32.38
N ARG A 176 -9.88 -3.13 31.58
CA ARG A 176 -9.81 -1.92 30.73
C ARG A 176 -9.75 -2.29 29.25
N GLY A 177 -10.57 -1.60 28.46
CA GLY A 177 -10.53 -1.68 27.01
C GLY A 177 -9.27 -1.04 26.45
N GLU A 178 -8.88 -1.49 25.27
CA GLU A 178 -7.65 -1.05 24.59
C GLU A 178 -7.66 0.44 24.29
N ARG A 179 -8.79 0.99 23.84
CA ARG A 179 -8.89 2.42 23.48
C ARG A 179 -8.78 3.32 24.72
N ASP A 180 -9.59 3.06 25.75
CA ASP A 180 -9.54 3.83 27.01
C ASP A 180 -8.16 3.77 27.68
N LEU A 181 -7.51 2.60 27.61
CA LEU A 181 -6.16 2.39 28.12
C LEU A 181 -5.14 3.23 27.34
N LEU A 182 -5.13 3.14 26.01
CA LEU A 182 -4.18 3.88 25.16
C LEU A 182 -4.36 5.40 25.31
N ASP A 183 -5.59 5.89 25.34
CA ASP A 183 -5.91 7.30 25.58
C ASP A 183 -5.38 7.78 26.94
N THR A 184 -5.50 6.93 27.97
CA THR A 184 -5.00 7.24 29.31
C THR A 184 -3.48 7.25 29.38
N LEU A 185 -2.81 6.26 28.76
CA LEU A 185 -1.36 6.20 28.65
C LEU A 185 -0.80 7.41 27.89
N ALA A 186 -1.43 7.80 26.78
CA ALA A 186 -1.03 8.97 26.00
C ALA A 186 -1.08 10.26 26.82
N ARG A 187 -2.20 10.51 27.54
CA ARG A 187 -2.33 11.68 28.42
C ARG A 187 -1.29 11.70 29.54
N ARG A 188 -1.04 10.55 30.17
CA ARG A 188 -0.05 10.45 31.26
C ARG A 188 1.38 10.62 30.77
N SER A 189 1.72 10.01 29.64
CA SER A 189 3.04 10.15 29.01
C SER A 189 3.33 11.62 28.66
N ALA A 190 2.36 12.32 28.06
CA ALA A 190 2.50 13.76 27.77
C ALA A 190 2.68 14.59 29.04
N ALA A 191 1.94 14.30 30.11
CA ALA A 191 2.09 14.98 31.40
C ALA A 191 3.44 14.68 32.07
N HIS A 192 3.93 13.44 31.97
CA HIS A 192 5.24 13.01 32.47
C HIS A 192 6.37 13.72 31.71
N ALA A 193 6.36 13.70 30.38
CA ALA A 193 7.32 14.40 29.54
C ALA A 193 7.36 15.91 29.83
N ALA A 194 6.20 16.54 30.02
CA ALA A 194 6.12 17.96 30.38
C ALA A 194 6.69 18.26 31.78
N ARG A 195 6.61 17.32 32.74
CA ARG A 195 7.24 17.44 34.07
C ARG A 195 8.75 17.30 33.98
N ALA A 196 9.23 16.25 33.30
CA ALA A 196 10.65 16.01 33.08
C ALA A 196 11.34 17.21 32.41
N ALA A 197 10.70 17.79 31.38
CA ALA A 197 11.19 18.99 30.70
C ALA A 197 11.29 20.22 31.63
N ARG A 198 10.34 20.40 32.57
CA ARG A 198 10.41 21.50 33.56
C ARG A 198 11.48 21.27 34.61
N ASN A 199 11.76 20.02 34.96
CA ASN A 199 12.76 19.65 35.96
C ASN A 199 14.18 19.62 35.38
N GLY A 200 14.36 19.78 34.06
CA GLY A 200 15.65 19.61 33.39
C GLY A 200 16.11 18.15 33.36
N GLU A 201 15.20 17.21 33.61
CA GLU A 201 15.44 15.77 33.55
C GLU A 201 15.34 15.33 32.09
N THR A 202 16.41 15.52 31.32
CA THR A 202 16.58 14.76 30.07
C THR A 202 17.00 13.35 30.43
N GLU A 203 16.09 12.38 30.30
CA GLU A 203 16.46 10.97 30.31
C GLU A 203 17.53 10.74 29.23
N ASP A 204 18.69 10.25 29.64
CA ASP A 204 19.76 9.84 28.75
C ASP A 204 19.34 8.49 28.14
N LEU A 205 18.45 8.53 27.14
CA LEU A 205 18.07 7.34 26.39
C LEU A 205 19.34 6.71 25.82
N PRO A 206 19.56 5.39 25.98
CA PRO A 206 20.73 4.73 25.43
C PRO A 206 20.68 4.86 23.90
N GLY A 207 21.46 5.79 23.39
CA GLY A 207 21.44 6.21 22.00
C GLY A 207 22.72 6.95 21.67
N VAL A 208 23.17 6.80 20.44
CA VAL A 208 24.29 7.60 19.94
C VAL A 208 23.68 8.87 19.33
N ARG A 209 24.21 10.04 19.69
CA ARG A 209 23.77 11.28 19.05
C ARG A 209 23.90 11.14 17.54
N ALA A 210 22.93 11.62 16.77
CA ALA A 210 22.96 11.54 15.31
C ALA A 210 24.31 12.04 14.73
N ALA A 211 24.84 13.13 15.29
CA ALA A 211 26.16 13.66 14.92
C ALA A 211 27.31 12.68 15.19
N GLU A 212 27.28 11.95 16.30
CA GLU A 212 28.28 10.95 16.66
C GLU A 212 28.15 9.67 15.83
N ALA A 213 26.91 9.24 15.51
CA ALA A 213 26.64 8.14 14.59
C ALA A 213 27.16 8.46 13.17
N VAL A 214 26.97 9.70 12.72
CA VAL A 214 27.50 10.20 11.44
C VAL A 214 29.02 10.34 11.49
N ALA A 215 29.60 10.80 12.60
CA ALA A 215 31.06 10.90 12.76
C ALA A 215 31.75 9.52 12.71
N ARG A 216 31.08 8.45 13.14
CA ARG A 216 31.55 7.06 12.99
C ARG A 216 31.54 6.56 11.53
N ARG A 217 31.11 7.35 10.53
CA ARG A 217 31.21 6.97 9.10
C ARG A 217 32.63 6.54 8.68
N GLY A 218 33.67 7.08 9.30
CA GLY A 218 35.06 6.66 9.04
C GLY A 218 35.43 5.26 9.55
N GLN A 219 34.58 4.65 10.39
CA GLN A 219 34.76 3.32 10.99
C GLN A 219 33.75 2.29 10.43
N LEU A 220 32.77 2.73 9.62
CA LEU A 220 31.85 1.82 8.96
C LEU A 220 32.56 1.16 7.76
N PRO A 221 32.27 -0.13 7.47
CA PRO A 221 32.73 -0.74 6.24
C PRO A 221 32.23 0.09 5.06
N LEU A 222 33.07 0.22 4.03
CA LEU A 222 32.68 0.89 2.79
C LEU A 222 31.41 0.23 2.26
N LEU A 223 30.47 1.04 1.77
CA LEU A 223 29.32 0.51 1.06
C LEU A 223 29.82 -0.38 -0.09
N PRO A 224 29.15 -1.50 -0.38
CA PRO A 224 29.48 -2.29 -1.55
C PRO A 224 29.44 -1.39 -2.78
N ALA A 225 30.30 -1.68 -3.76
CA ALA A 225 30.29 -0.95 -5.02
C ALA A 225 28.88 -1.04 -5.65
N PRO A 226 28.38 0.04 -6.27
CA PRO A 226 27.12 0.00 -7.00
C PRO A 226 27.11 -1.17 -7.98
N LEU A 227 25.96 -1.82 -8.12
CA LEU A 227 25.78 -2.84 -9.14
C LEU A 227 25.92 -2.20 -10.54
N PRO A 228 26.47 -2.93 -11.53
CA PRO A 228 26.53 -2.42 -12.89
C PRO A 228 25.12 -2.19 -13.44
N VAL A 229 24.98 -1.16 -14.28
CA VAL A 229 23.71 -0.86 -14.95
C VAL A 229 23.38 -2.01 -15.91
N PRO A 230 22.18 -2.62 -15.85
CA PRO A 230 21.77 -3.64 -16.81
C PRO A 230 21.79 -3.11 -18.26
N PRO A 231 22.01 -3.96 -19.28
CA PRO A 231 22.06 -3.50 -20.68
C PRO A 231 20.70 -3.02 -21.22
N HIS A 232 19.59 -3.43 -20.62
CA HIS A 232 18.24 -3.03 -20.98
C HIS A 232 17.35 -2.99 -19.73
N PRO A 233 16.20 -2.28 -19.78
CA PRO A 233 15.18 -2.38 -18.74
C PRO A 233 14.74 -3.85 -18.55
N GLU A 234 14.47 -4.23 -17.31
CA GLU A 234 13.90 -5.54 -16.99
C GLU A 234 12.39 -5.58 -17.26
N GLN A 235 11.85 -6.77 -17.50
CA GLN A 235 10.42 -6.97 -17.72
C GLN A 235 9.68 -7.18 -16.39
N PRO A 236 8.46 -6.63 -16.22
CA PRO A 236 7.67 -6.89 -15.04
C PRO A 236 7.23 -8.37 -14.96
N PRO A 237 6.95 -8.90 -13.76
CA PRO A 237 6.36 -10.22 -13.62
C PRO A 237 4.94 -10.25 -14.21
N ALA A 238 4.49 -11.43 -14.62
CA ALA A 238 3.10 -11.61 -15.05
C ALA A 238 2.13 -11.37 -13.88
N TYR A 239 1.23 -10.41 -14.04
CA TYR A 239 0.21 -10.08 -13.04
C TYR A 239 -1.05 -10.93 -13.24
N PRO A 240 -1.48 -11.74 -12.24
CA PRO A 240 -2.72 -12.49 -12.35
C PRO A 240 -3.93 -11.57 -12.22
N SER A 241 -4.97 -11.81 -13.03
CA SER A 241 -6.27 -11.15 -12.84
C SER A 241 -6.93 -11.65 -11.56
N VAL A 242 -7.29 -10.73 -10.65
CA VAL A 242 -8.02 -11.03 -9.42
C VAL A 242 -9.36 -10.26 -9.40
N PRO A 243 -10.45 -10.86 -8.87
CA PRO A 243 -11.72 -10.15 -8.69
C PRO A 243 -11.52 -8.88 -7.85
N ASP A 244 -12.14 -7.78 -8.28
CA ASP A 244 -12.05 -6.45 -7.64
C ASP A 244 -10.62 -5.86 -7.53
N GLY A 245 -9.65 -6.43 -8.24
CA GLY A 245 -8.29 -5.91 -8.33
C GLY A 245 -8.09 -4.89 -9.47
N PRO A 246 -6.99 -4.13 -9.44
CA PRO A 246 -6.57 -3.30 -10.56
C PRO A 246 -6.38 -4.15 -11.83
N ASP A 247 -6.67 -3.55 -12.98
CA ASP A 247 -6.52 -4.21 -14.28
C ASP A 247 -5.05 -4.66 -14.47
N ALA A 248 -4.87 -5.97 -14.64
CA ALA A 248 -3.54 -6.58 -14.76
C ALA A 248 -2.76 -6.03 -15.96
N PHE A 249 -3.46 -5.64 -17.03
CA PHE A 249 -2.85 -5.03 -18.21
C PHE A 249 -2.38 -3.60 -17.93
N ALA A 250 -3.18 -2.78 -17.25
CA ALA A 250 -2.75 -1.46 -16.79
C ALA A 250 -1.54 -1.53 -15.84
N LEU A 251 -1.50 -2.53 -14.95
CA LEU A 251 -0.34 -2.76 -14.06
C LEU A 251 0.92 -3.14 -14.83
N ASP A 252 0.82 -4.05 -15.80
CA ASP A 252 1.93 -4.42 -16.70
C ASP A 252 2.50 -3.19 -17.40
N GLN A 253 1.62 -2.31 -17.90
CA GLN A 253 2.02 -1.08 -18.56
C GLN A 253 2.77 -0.13 -17.63
N LEU A 254 2.22 0.15 -16.44
CA LEU A 254 2.85 1.04 -15.47
C LEU A 254 4.20 0.50 -14.98
N ALA A 255 4.29 -0.81 -14.77
CA ALA A 255 5.53 -1.45 -14.33
C ALA A 255 6.60 -1.45 -15.44
N THR A 256 6.21 -1.69 -16.69
CA THR A 256 7.11 -1.58 -17.84
C THR A 256 7.65 -0.16 -18.00
N ASP A 257 6.77 0.85 -17.85
CA ASP A 257 7.16 2.26 -17.93
C ASP A 257 8.14 2.66 -16.81
N ALA A 258 7.84 2.24 -15.58
CA ALA A 258 8.70 2.48 -14.43
C ALA A 258 10.09 1.83 -14.59
N ALA A 259 10.15 0.60 -15.12
CA ALA A 259 11.42 -0.08 -15.40
C ALA A 259 12.23 0.67 -16.47
N ALA A 260 11.58 1.13 -17.54
CA ALA A 260 12.24 1.91 -18.60
C ALA A 260 12.78 3.25 -18.08
N ARG A 261 11.99 3.98 -17.27
CA ARG A 261 12.41 5.25 -16.66
C ARG A 261 13.55 5.06 -15.67
N ALA A 262 13.48 4.04 -14.81
CA ALA A 262 14.55 3.73 -13.86
C ALA A 262 15.86 3.37 -14.58
N HIS A 263 15.79 2.61 -15.68
CA HIS A 263 16.94 2.28 -16.50
C HIS A 263 17.55 3.53 -17.16
N ALA A 264 16.72 4.40 -17.75
CA ALA A 264 17.18 5.67 -18.33
C ALA A 264 17.89 6.54 -17.27
N LEU A 265 17.28 6.72 -16.10
CA LEU A 265 17.87 7.44 -14.97
C LEU A 265 19.22 6.87 -14.54
N LEU A 266 19.34 5.54 -14.48
CA LEU A 266 20.60 4.88 -14.13
C LEU A 266 21.67 5.04 -15.22
N ALA A 267 21.28 5.06 -16.48
CA ALA A 267 22.19 5.10 -17.62
C ALA A 267 22.67 6.52 -17.96
N THR A 268 21.79 7.53 -17.89
CA THR A 268 22.06 8.91 -18.31
C THR A 268 22.13 9.90 -17.17
N GLY A 269 21.56 9.58 -16.00
CA GLY A 269 21.36 10.52 -14.90
C GLY A 269 20.21 11.49 -15.11
N GLU A 270 19.44 11.35 -16.19
CA GLU A 270 18.35 12.23 -16.57
C GLU A 270 17.01 11.52 -16.52
N ASP A 271 15.98 12.23 -16.07
CA ASP A 271 14.62 11.72 -16.03
C ASP A 271 13.88 12.04 -17.33
N PRO A 272 13.59 11.06 -18.21
CA PRO A 272 12.93 11.33 -19.48
C PRO A 272 11.48 11.84 -19.33
N VAL A 273 10.91 11.78 -18.13
CA VAL A 273 9.53 12.23 -17.83
C VAL A 273 9.51 13.44 -16.89
N GLY A 274 10.65 13.79 -16.28
CA GLY A 274 10.71 14.78 -15.20
C GLY A 274 10.24 16.18 -15.56
N GLU A 275 10.37 16.58 -16.83
CA GLU A 275 9.96 17.89 -17.34
C GLU A 275 8.61 17.89 -18.06
N LEU A 276 7.96 16.72 -18.20
CA LEU A 276 6.68 16.63 -18.88
C LEU A 276 5.55 17.18 -18.00
N THR A 277 4.66 17.96 -18.62
CA THR A 277 3.38 18.33 -18.01
C THR A 277 2.48 17.10 -17.87
N LEU A 278 1.47 17.18 -17.00
CA LEU A 278 0.48 16.12 -16.81
C LEU A 278 -0.16 15.67 -18.13
N TRP A 279 -0.43 16.62 -19.03
CA TRP A 279 -1.00 16.32 -20.34
C TRP A 279 -0.01 15.59 -21.24
N GLN A 280 1.23 16.06 -21.33
CA GLN A 280 2.27 15.43 -22.14
C GLN A 280 2.57 13.99 -21.65
N ASP A 281 2.60 13.78 -20.33
CA ASP A 281 2.81 12.44 -19.75
C ASP A 281 1.61 11.50 -20.02
N ALA A 282 0.38 12.01 -19.95
CA ALA A 282 -0.81 11.23 -20.30
C ALA A 282 -0.79 10.80 -21.78
N VAL A 283 -0.38 11.69 -22.70
CA VAL A 283 -0.22 11.39 -24.13
C VAL A 283 0.88 10.34 -24.33
N ARG A 284 2.04 10.51 -23.69
CA ARG A 284 3.16 9.56 -23.73
C ARG A 284 2.74 8.16 -23.28
N LEU A 285 2.06 8.06 -22.14
CA LEU A 285 1.55 6.80 -21.59
C LEU A 285 0.56 6.13 -22.57
N ALA A 286 -0.35 6.90 -23.15
CA ALA A 286 -1.30 6.39 -24.14
C ALA A 286 -0.63 5.94 -25.46
N ALA A 287 0.46 6.61 -25.87
CA ALA A 287 1.19 6.34 -27.10
C ALA A 287 2.08 5.09 -27.03
N ALA A 288 2.55 4.69 -25.84
CA ALA A 288 3.57 3.67 -25.61
C ALA A 288 3.27 2.27 -26.19
N ARG A 289 2.01 1.92 -26.50
CA ARG A 289 1.68 0.63 -27.12
C ARG A 289 0.96 0.77 -28.47
N PRO A 290 1.32 -0.03 -29.48
CA PRO A 290 0.54 -0.13 -30.72
C PRO A 290 -0.88 -0.64 -30.43
N GLY A 291 -1.90 -0.05 -31.06
CA GLY A 291 -3.30 -0.48 -30.95
C GLY A 291 -4.11 0.15 -29.79
N SER A 292 -3.54 1.10 -29.05
CA SER A 292 -4.27 1.88 -28.05
C SER A 292 -5.54 2.53 -28.64
N GLY A 293 -6.70 2.28 -28.03
CA GLY A 293 -8.03 2.77 -28.44
C GLY A 293 -8.88 1.72 -29.18
N LEU A 294 -8.29 0.61 -29.63
CA LEU A 294 -8.99 -0.41 -30.43
C LEU A 294 -9.69 -1.47 -29.58
N THR A 295 -9.14 -1.81 -28.42
CA THR A 295 -9.71 -2.81 -27.49
C THR A 295 -10.50 -2.15 -26.37
N ALA A 296 -11.41 -2.90 -25.74
CA ALA A 296 -12.20 -2.40 -24.60
C ALA A 296 -11.32 -1.89 -23.44
N ALA A 297 -10.24 -2.60 -23.12
CA ALA A 297 -9.28 -2.21 -22.09
C ALA A 297 -8.57 -0.88 -22.43
N THR A 298 -8.07 -0.75 -23.67
CA THR A 298 -7.39 0.48 -24.10
C THR A 298 -8.32 1.69 -24.21
N ARG A 299 -9.62 1.48 -24.51
CA ARG A 299 -10.63 2.56 -24.46
C ARG A 299 -10.89 3.06 -23.04
N ALA A 300 -10.93 2.17 -22.05
CA ALA A 300 -11.08 2.56 -20.65
C ALA A 300 -9.91 3.42 -20.18
N LEU A 301 -8.68 3.06 -20.57
CA LEU A 301 -7.48 3.86 -20.30
C LEU A 301 -7.58 5.26 -20.93
N TYR A 302 -7.95 5.35 -22.21
CA TYR A 302 -8.10 6.63 -22.91
C TYR A 302 -9.13 7.54 -22.23
N SER A 303 -10.30 6.99 -21.90
CA SER A 303 -11.33 7.72 -21.18
C SER A 303 -10.85 8.22 -19.82
N SER A 304 -10.10 7.40 -19.08
CA SER A 304 -9.57 7.79 -17.76
C SER A 304 -8.51 8.90 -17.86
N LEU A 305 -7.57 8.78 -18.80
CA LEU A 305 -6.51 9.77 -19.01
C LEU A 305 -7.08 11.10 -19.52
N ALA A 306 -8.01 11.05 -20.46
CA ALA A 306 -8.71 12.23 -20.97
C ALA A 306 -9.48 12.94 -19.85
N ALA A 307 -10.25 12.20 -19.05
CA ALA A 307 -10.96 12.77 -17.90
C ALA A 307 -10.01 13.39 -16.87
N ALA A 308 -8.90 12.73 -16.54
CA ALA A 308 -7.92 13.23 -15.57
C ALA A 308 -7.20 14.51 -16.04
N THR A 309 -7.13 14.73 -17.35
CA THR A 309 -6.48 15.91 -17.97
C THR A 309 -7.48 16.98 -18.41
N GLY A 310 -8.78 16.78 -18.18
CA GLY A 310 -9.84 17.70 -18.60
C GLY A 310 -10.01 17.78 -20.13
N ARG A 311 -9.65 16.72 -20.85
CA ARG A 311 -9.71 16.62 -22.32
C ARG A 311 -10.71 15.56 -22.76
N THR A 312 -11.04 15.54 -24.05
CA THR A 312 -11.87 14.46 -24.61
C THR A 312 -10.99 13.28 -25.08
N PRO A 313 -11.54 12.05 -25.16
CA PRO A 313 -10.83 10.93 -25.76
C PRO A 313 -10.39 11.17 -27.21
N GLY A 314 -11.13 12.01 -27.96
CA GLY A 314 -10.76 12.44 -29.31
C GLY A 314 -9.51 13.31 -29.32
N ASP A 315 -9.42 14.29 -28.40
CA ASP A 315 -8.22 15.12 -28.24
C ASP A 315 -7.00 14.27 -27.89
N LEU A 316 -7.16 13.31 -26.97
CA LEU A 316 -6.09 12.39 -26.60
C LEU A 316 -5.67 11.50 -27.78
N ALA A 317 -6.61 11.00 -28.58
CA ALA A 317 -6.29 10.20 -29.75
C ALA A 317 -5.48 11.00 -30.80
N ARG A 318 -5.86 12.26 -31.04
CA ARG A 318 -5.15 13.16 -31.95
C ARG A 318 -3.75 13.50 -31.42
N ALA A 319 -3.62 13.77 -30.12
CA ALA A 319 -2.35 14.02 -29.46
C ALA A 319 -1.43 12.78 -29.47
N VAL A 320 -1.97 11.57 -29.28
CA VAL A 320 -1.21 10.32 -29.39
C VAL A 320 -0.72 10.09 -30.82
N ALA A 321 -1.53 10.40 -31.84
CA ALA A 321 -1.08 10.33 -33.22
C ALA A 321 0.10 11.29 -33.47
N ALA A 322 0.04 12.50 -32.92
CA ALA A 322 1.10 13.50 -33.06
C ALA A 322 2.37 13.08 -32.31
N TRP A 323 2.23 12.54 -31.10
CA TRP A 323 3.32 11.97 -30.33
C TRP A 323 3.99 10.80 -31.05
N ARG A 324 3.23 9.94 -31.72
CA ARG A 324 3.79 8.85 -32.52
C ARG A 324 4.50 9.34 -33.77
N GLN A 325 4.06 10.47 -34.34
CA GLN A 325 4.69 11.08 -35.50
C GLN A 325 6.07 11.66 -35.15
N GLY A 326 6.21 12.37 -34.03
CA GLY A 326 7.51 12.98 -33.68
C GLY A 326 7.70 13.35 -32.21
N GLY A 327 7.17 12.55 -31.29
CA GLY A 327 7.37 12.70 -29.85
C GLY A 327 6.81 14.01 -29.30
N LEU A 328 7.59 14.64 -28.41
CA LEU A 328 7.21 15.89 -27.77
C LEU A 328 7.07 17.03 -28.78
N ASP A 329 7.97 17.12 -29.76
CA ASP A 329 7.91 18.11 -30.84
C ASP A 329 6.67 17.92 -31.72
N GLY A 330 6.30 16.67 -32.02
CA GLY A 330 5.08 16.36 -32.74
C GLY A 330 3.82 16.84 -31.99
N LEU A 331 3.78 16.66 -30.67
CA LEU A 331 2.68 17.18 -29.84
C LEU A 331 2.67 18.71 -29.82
N ALA A 332 3.82 19.37 -29.69
CA ALA A 332 3.91 20.83 -29.74
C ALA A 332 3.44 21.38 -31.10
N VAL A 333 3.75 20.72 -32.21
CA VAL A 333 3.29 21.09 -33.55
C VAL A 333 1.77 20.93 -33.72
N LEU A 334 1.15 20.01 -32.98
CA LEU A 334 -0.30 19.87 -32.94
C LEU A 334 -0.95 21.06 -32.22
N GLU A 335 -0.40 21.48 -31.08
CA GLU A 335 -1.09 22.32 -30.09
C GLU A 335 -0.68 23.81 -30.11
N ASP A 336 0.57 24.12 -30.48
CA ASP A 336 1.18 25.43 -30.29
C ASP A 336 1.64 26.07 -31.63
N PRO A 337 0.72 26.67 -32.41
CA PRO A 337 1.09 27.40 -33.62
C PRO A 337 1.97 28.61 -33.29
N TRP A 338 3.08 28.77 -34.01
CA TRP A 338 4.10 29.79 -33.75
C TRP A 338 4.54 30.50 -35.04
N ASP A 339 5.14 31.67 -34.93
CA ASP A 339 5.60 32.45 -36.09
C ASP A 339 7.10 32.20 -36.37
N PRO A 340 7.45 31.42 -37.41
CA PRO A 340 8.84 31.12 -37.71
C PRO A 340 9.61 32.36 -38.20
N PRO A 341 10.89 32.53 -37.82
CA PRO A 341 11.72 33.57 -38.38
C PRO A 341 11.95 33.34 -39.88
N ALA A 342 12.32 34.41 -40.58
CA ALA A 342 12.60 34.32 -42.01
C ALA A 342 13.66 33.24 -42.30
N GLY A 343 13.41 32.37 -43.28
CA GLY A 343 14.36 31.31 -43.62
C GLY A 343 13.76 30.02 -44.18
N ARG A 344 13.88 28.91 -43.44
CA ARG A 344 13.47 27.57 -43.93
C ARG A 344 11.98 27.49 -44.25
N PHE A 345 11.13 28.11 -43.43
CA PHE A 345 9.69 28.18 -43.68
C PHE A 345 9.36 28.88 -45.00
N ASP A 346 9.94 30.06 -45.26
CA ASP A 346 9.67 30.84 -46.49
C ASP A 346 10.08 30.10 -47.77
N ARG A 347 11.12 29.26 -47.68
CA ARG A 347 11.62 28.46 -48.80
C ARG A 347 10.71 27.28 -49.15
N ALA A 348 9.83 26.86 -48.25
CA ALA A 348 8.99 25.69 -48.48
C ALA A 348 7.95 25.89 -49.59
N ARG A 349 7.32 27.07 -49.68
CA ARG A 349 6.30 27.34 -50.71
C ARG A 349 6.89 27.30 -52.13
N PRO A 350 8.03 27.96 -52.43
CA PRO A 350 8.72 27.78 -53.71
C PRO A 350 9.11 26.33 -54.03
N LEU A 351 9.56 25.57 -53.03
CA LEU A 351 9.92 24.15 -53.22
C LEU A 351 8.69 23.31 -53.61
N LEU A 352 7.57 23.47 -52.92
CA LEU A 352 6.31 22.79 -53.24
C LEU A 352 5.79 23.18 -54.64
N LEU A 353 5.86 24.47 -55.01
CA LEU A 353 5.48 24.93 -56.34
C LEU A 353 6.35 24.34 -57.45
N ALA A 354 7.66 24.16 -57.21
CA ALA A 354 8.59 23.59 -58.17
C ALA A 354 8.29 22.11 -58.49
N THR A 355 7.58 21.40 -57.61
CA THR A 355 7.11 20.03 -57.87
C THR A 355 5.74 19.95 -58.53
N GLY A 356 5.21 21.07 -59.06
CA GLY A 356 3.90 21.12 -59.72
C GLY A 356 2.69 21.19 -58.77
N ARG A 357 2.90 21.30 -57.46
CA ARG A 357 1.81 21.43 -56.48
C ARG A 357 1.26 22.86 -56.47
N PRO A 358 0.00 23.08 -56.06
CA PRO A 358 -0.57 24.43 -56.03
C PRO A 358 0.06 25.28 -54.91
N ALA A 359 -0.21 26.59 -54.93
CA ALA A 359 0.29 27.51 -53.92
C ALA A 359 -0.39 27.27 -52.56
N PHE A 360 0.31 26.64 -51.62
CA PHE A 360 -0.16 26.47 -50.25
C PHE A 360 -0.32 27.84 -49.56
N ARG A 361 -1.38 27.96 -48.76
CA ARG A 361 -1.73 29.16 -47.99
C ARG A 361 -1.00 29.14 -46.65
N PRO A 362 -0.15 30.15 -46.36
CA PRO A 362 0.55 30.22 -45.09
C PRO A 362 -0.33 30.82 -43.99
N TRP A 363 -0.19 30.28 -42.77
CA TRP A 363 -0.68 30.87 -41.53
C TRP A 363 0.23 30.42 -40.40
N ARG A 364 0.92 31.35 -39.72
CA ARG A 364 1.95 31.01 -38.72
C ARG A 364 2.95 30.00 -39.30
N ASN A 365 3.22 28.90 -38.59
CA ASN A 365 4.04 27.77 -39.02
C ASN A 365 3.29 26.75 -39.90
N HIS A 366 2.07 27.04 -40.38
CA HIS A 366 1.27 26.12 -41.17
C HIS A 366 1.25 26.53 -42.65
N LEU A 367 1.26 25.53 -43.53
CA LEU A 367 1.01 25.63 -44.95
C LEU A 367 -0.18 24.73 -45.29
N THR A 368 -1.32 25.32 -45.64
CA THR A 368 -2.55 24.57 -45.96
C THR A 368 -2.76 24.50 -47.47
N HIS A 369 -3.06 23.30 -47.97
CA HIS A 369 -3.42 23.06 -49.37
C HIS A 369 -4.72 23.81 -49.72
N PRO A 370 -4.86 24.41 -50.92
CA PRO A 370 -6.06 25.20 -51.26
C PRO A 370 -7.39 24.45 -51.17
N ALA A 371 -7.38 23.14 -51.41
CA ALA A 371 -8.57 22.29 -51.27
C ALA A 371 -8.88 21.88 -49.81
N GLY A 372 -8.05 22.30 -48.84
CA GLY A 372 -8.35 22.18 -47.42
C GLY A 372 -8.22 20.77 -46.82
N HIS A 373 -7.70 19.78 -47.54
CA HIS A 373 -7.58 18.40 -47.06
C HIS A 373 -6.18 18.02 -46.54
N VAL A 374 -5.18 18.87 -46.77
CA VAL A 374 -3.78 18.64 -46.40
C VAL A 374 -3.18 19.89 -45.79
N GLN A 375 -2.40 19.72 -44.74
CA GLN A 375 -1.64 20.79 -44.09
C GLN A 375 -0.24 20.29 -43.72
N LEU A 376 0.77 21.10 -44.00
CA LEU A 376 2.12 20.92 -43.49
C LEU A 376 2.35 21.90 -42.34
N ARG A 377 2.92 21.44 -41.24
CA ARG A 377 3.26 22.25 -40.08
C ARG A 377 4.75 22.18 -39.80
N TYR A 378 5.36 23.33 -39.54
CA TYR A 378 6.79 23.44 -39.27
C TYR A 378 7.07 23.43 -37.77
N GLY A 379 7.87 22.47 -37.32
CA GLY A 379 8.28 22.31 -35.93
C GLY A 379 9.47 23.20 -35.53
N GLN A 380 9.61 23.43 -34.23
CA GLN A 380 10.75 24.17 -33.67
C GLN A 380 12.06 23.37 -33.74
N ASP A 381 11.95 22.05 -33.85
CA ASP A 381 13.02 21.11 -34.17
C ASP A 381 13.52 21.23 -35.63
N GLY A 382 12.79 21.98 -36.46
CA GLY A 382 13.12 22.25 -37.85
C GLY A 382 12.66 21.17 -38.84
N LEU A 383 11.76 20.27 -38.42
CA LEU A 383 11.10 19.28 -39.27
C LEU A 383 9.72 19.75 -39.76
N TRP A 384 9.25 19.14 -40.83
CA TRP A 384 7.91 19.29 -41.39
C TRP A 384 7.05 18.09 -41.03
N TYR A 385 5.86 18.38 -40.52
CA TYR A 385 4.86 17.42 -40.09
C TYR A 385 3.64 17.54 -40.99
N ALA A 386 3.20 16.43 -41.56
CA ALA A 386 2.03 16.40 -42.43
C ALA A 386 0.77 16.03 -41.64
N TYR A 387 -0.33 16.68 -42.02
CA TYR A 387 -1.66 16.51 -41.45
C TYR A 387 -2.69 16.40 -42.58
N GLU A 388 -3.74 15.63 -42.34
CA GLU A 388 -4.90 15.50 -43.22
C GLU A 388 -6.19 15.88 -42.50
N SER A 389 -7.19 16.34 -43.23
CA SER A 389 -8.56 16.53 -42.74
C SER A 389 -9.56 16.28 -43.87
N GLU A 390 -10.82 16.04 -43.53
CA GLU A 390 -11.87 16.04 -44.54
C GLU A 390 -12.02 17.46 -45.14
N PRO A 391 -12.29 17.60 -46.46
CA PRO A 391 -12.43 18.92 -47.08
C PRO A 391 -13.53 19.76 -46.43
N GLY A 392 -13.15 20.87 -45.81
CA GLY A 392 -14.08 21.79 -45.14
C GLY A 392 -14.19 21.59 -43.63
N ASP A 393 -13.58 20.53 -43.08
CA ASP A 393 -13.44 20.31 -41.65
C ASP A 393 -12.09 20.83 -41.14
N GLU A 394 -12.10 21.40 -39.93
CA GLU A 394 -10.87 21.84 -39.23
C GLU A 394 -10.28 20.73 -38.32
N ASP A 395 -10.72 19.48 -38.49
CA ASP A 395 -10.23 18.34 -37.72
C ASP A 395 -8.98 17.72 -38.35
N TRP A 396 -7.81 18.29 -38.04
CA TRP A 396 -6.51 17.89 -38.60
C TRP A 396 -5.88 16.69 -37.87
N TRP A 397 -5.59 15.61 -38.60
CA TRP A 397 -4.98 14.38 -38.10
C TRP A 397 -3.53 14.19 -38.60
N PRO A 398 -2.57 13.90 -37.72
CA PRO A 398 -1.16 13.61 -38.07
C PRO A 398 -1.00 12.43 -39.03
N ARG A 399 -0.13 12.58 -40.04
CA ARG A 399 0.14 11.55 -41.07
C ARG A 399 1.58 11.49 -41.53
N GLY A 400 2.04 10.29 -41.89
CA GLY A 400 3.39 10.08 -42.40
C GLY A 400 4.47 10.30 -41.35
N ALA A 401 5.73 10.33 -41.79
CA ALA A 401 6.89 10.58 -40.93
C ALA A 401 7.33 12.04 -41.09
N PRO A 402 7.83 12.69 -40.03
CA PRO A 402 8.36 14.04 -40.13
C PRO A 402 9.65 14.05 -40.97
N ALA A 403 9.87 15.10 -41.75
CA ALA A 403 11.04 15.22 -42.63
C ALA A 403 11.60 16.64 -42.67
N TYR A 404 12.89 16.78 -43.01
CA TYR A 404 13.52 18.10 -43.17
C TYR A 404 13.02 18.85 -44.42
N ASP A 405 12.65 18.11 -45.47
CA ASP A 405 12.09 18.66 -46.70
C ASP A 405 10.55 18.61 -46.66
N PRO A 406 9.84 19.72 -46.90
CA PRO A 406 8.38 19.74 -46.95
C PRO A 406 7.78 18.83 -48.03
N VAL A 407 8.49 18.59 -49.14
CA VAL A 407 8.06 17.68 -50.22
C VAL A 407 8.10 16.23 -49.74
N ASP A 408 9.16 15.85 -49.01
CA ASP A 408 9.31 14.51 -48.47
C ASP A 408 8.26 14.24 -47.39
N ALA A 409 8.08 15.17 -46.45
CA ALA A 409 7.06 15.07 -45.41
C ALA A 409 5.67 14.83 -46.02
N LEU A 410 5.34 15.58 -47.07
CA LEU A 410 4.07 15.45 -47.77
C LEU A 410 3.94 14.13 -48.55
N SER A 411 5.02 13.62 -49.12
CA SER A 411 5.03 12.36 -49.87
C SER A 411 4.90 11.15 -48.96
N THR A 412 5.45 11.19 -47.74
CA THR A 412 5.26 10.12 -46.75
C THR A 412 3.82 10.06 -46.22
N ALA A 413 3.09 11.17 -46.23
CA ALA A 413 1.69 11.22 -45.82
C ALA A 413 0.73 10.63 -46.88
N ASN A 414 1.08 10.74 -48.17
CA ASN A 414 0.30 10.21 -49.29
C ASN A 414 1.18 9.38 -50.26
N PRO A 415 1.47 8.10 -49.96
CA PRO A 415 2.35 7.26 -50.78
C PRO A 415 1.72 6.84 -52.13
N GLN A 416 0.41 7.01 -52.30
CA GLN A 416 -0.29 6.80 -53.56
C GLN A 416 -0.65 8.18 -54.10
N GLY A 417 0.13 8.70 -55.06
CA GLY A 417 -0.07 10.02 -55.64
C GLY A 417 -1.40 10.13 -56.40
N GLU A 418 -2.51 10.27 -55.71
CA GLU A 418 -3.77 10.75 -56.25
C GLU A 418 -3.88 12.26 -55.97
N GLU A 419 -3.95 13.03 -57.06
CA GLU A 419 -4.05 14.49 -57.14
C GLU A 419 -5.42 15.02 -56.75
#